data_AF-A0A527WZL2-F1
#
_entry.id   AF-A0A527WZL2-F1
#
_cell.length_a   1.000
_cell.length_b   1.000
_cell.length_c   1.000
_cell.angle_alpha   90.00
_cell.angle_beta   90.00
_cell.angle_gamma   90.00
#
_symmetry.space_group_name_H-M   'P 1'
#
loop_
_entity.id
_entity.type
_entity.pdbx_description
1 polymer ?
#
loop_
_entity_poly.entity_id
_entity_poly.type
_entity_poly.pdbx_seq_one_letter_code
_entity_poly.pdbx_strand_id
1 'polypeptide(L)' 'AADVAKLVEQVKQDKAAAIFVENITNPRLIEQIAGETGIKVGGTLYSDALSGSGGPASTYIDMMHNNITQIKGAILGS' A
#
# COMPACT_ATOMS: atom_id res chain seq x y z
N ALA A 1 6.43 15.31 -10.75
CA ALA A 1 5.10 15.92 -10.95
C ALA A 1 4.30 15.17 -12.02
N ALA A 2 4.85 14.96 -13.23
CA ALA A 2 4.19 14.18 -14.28
C ALA A 2 3.83 12.74 -13.86
N ASP A 3 4.71 12.08 -13.10
CA ASP A 3 4.48 10.69 -12.68
C ASP A 3 3.31 10.53 -11.71
N VAL A 4 3.11 11.50 -10.81
CA VAL A 4 2.00 11.49 -9.85
C VAL A 4 0.67 11.66 -10.56
N ALA A 5 0.58 12.61 -11.50
CA ALA A 5 -0.64 12.82 -12.30
C ALA A 5 -1.00 11.58 -13.13
N LYS A 6 0.01 10.91 -13.73
CA LYS A 6 -0.19 9.66 -14.45
C LYS A 6 -0.70 8.54 -13.53
N LEU A 7 -0.17 8.45 -12.31
CA LEU A 7 -0.58 7.44 -11.34
C LEU A 7 -2.01 7.69 -10.82
N VAL A 8 -2.38 8.94 -10.56
CA VAL A 8 -3.75 9.35 -10.20
C VAL A 8 -4.74 8.93 -11.29
N GLU A 9 -4.42 9.18 -12.55
CA GLU A 9 -5.27 8.78 -13.68
C GLU A 9 -5.39 7.25 -13.78
N GLN A 10 -4.28 6.52 -13.66
CA GLN A 10 -4.28 5.06 -13.69
C GLN A 10 -5.16 4.47 -12.58
N VAL A 11 -5.04 4.98 -11.35
CA VAL A 11 -5.85 4.53 -10.20
C VAL A 11 -7.35 4.68 -10.49
N LYS A 12 -7.76 5.79 -11.10
CA LYS A 12 -9.16 6.04 -11.48
C LYS A 12 -9.62 5.10 -12.60
N GLN A 13 -8.78 4.87 -13.61
CA GLN A 13 -9.09 3.99 -14.74
C GLN A 13 -9.23 2.52 -14.33
N ASP A 14 -8.30 2.03 -13.51
CA ASP A 14 -8.27 0.64 -13.05
C ASP A 14 -9.33 0.35 -11.98
N LYS A 15 -9.97 1.38 -11.43
CA LYS A 15 -10.88 1.28 -10.28
C LYS A 15 -10.21 0.52 -9.13
N ALA A 16 -8.97 0.88 -8.85
CA ALA A 16 -8.18 0.21 -7.83
C ALA A 16 -8.91 0.27 -6.47
N ALA A 17 -8.93 -0.86 -5.75
CA ALA A 17 -9.59 -0.96 -4.45
C ALA A 17 -8.84 -0.19 -3.35
N ALA A 18 -7.51 -0.21 -3.40
CA ALA A 18 -6.64 0.43 -2.44
C ALA A 18 -5.24 0.69 -3.00
N ILE A 19 -4.50 1.58 -2.35
CA ILE A 19 -3.04 1.74 -2.51
C ILE A 19 -2.33 1.35 -1.21
N PHE A 20 -1.12 0.83 -1.31
CA PHE A 20 -0.33 0.42 -0.15
C PHE A 20 0.96 1.22 -0.05
N VAL A 21 1.41 1.45 1.19
CA VAL A 21 2.71 2.07 1.45
C VAL A 21 3.73 0.95 1.62
N GLU A 22 4.84 1.01 0.89
CA GLU A 22 6.00 0.17 1.20
C GLU A 22 6.82 0.81 2.31
N ASN A 23 7.41 0.02 3.21
CA ASN A 23 8.12 0.53 4.39
C ASN A 23 9.34 1.43 4.06
N ILE A 24 9.80 1.46 2.80
CA ILE A 24 10.95 2.25 2.32
C ILE A 24 10.50 3.46 1.46
N THR A 25 9.20 3.66 1.22
CA THR A 25 8.69 4.74 0.35
C THR A 25 8.28 6.00 1.11
N ASN A 26 8.40 7.17 0.45
CA ASN A 26 7.99 8.47 0.99
C ASN A 26 6.45 8.56 1.18
N PRO A 27 5.94 8.68 2.42
CA PRO A 27 4.51 8.68 2.71
C PRO A 27 3.71 9.80 2.03
N ARG A 28 4.35 10.96 1.78
CA ARG A 28 3.68 12.14 1.23
C ARG A 28 3.11 11.94 -0.17
N LEU A 29 3.73 11.07 -0.97
CA LEU A 29 3.23 10.77 -2.32
C LEU A 29 1.95 9.95 -2.27
N ILE A 30 1.88 8.97 -1.36
CA ILE A 30 0.70 8.13 -1.14
C ILE A 30 -0.47 8.98 -0.63
N GLU A 31 -0.20 9.88 0.31
CA GLU A 31 -1.21 10.82 0.82
C GLU A 31 -1.76 11.74 -0.27
N GLN A 32 -0.90 12.24 -1.16
CA GLN A 32 -1.33 13.07 -2.29
C GLN A 32 -2.26 12.29 -3.24
N ILE A 33 -1.85 11.08 -3.64
CA ILE A 33 -2.67 10.24 -4.54
C ILE A 33 -4.00 9.88 -3.89
N ALA A 34 -4.00 9.53 -2.60
CA ALA A 34 -5.21 9.27 -1.84
C ALA A 34 -6.14 10.49 -1.81
N GLY A 35 -5.60 11.68 -1.58
CA GLY A 35 -6.36 12.93 -1.60
C GLY A 35 -6.99 13.26 -2.96
N GLU A 36 -6.27 13.02 -4.06
CA GLU A 36 -6.74 13.36 -5.43
C GLU A 36 -7.67 12.30 -6.06
N THR A 37 -7.64 11.06 -5.58
CA THR A 37 -8.42 9.94 -6.12
C THR A 37 -9.57 9.51 -5.20
N GLY A 38 -9.48 9.79 -3.89
CA GLY A 38 -10.38 9.24 -2.88
C GLY A 38 -10.13 7.76 -2.55
N ILE A 39 -9.06 7.16 -3.09
CA ILE A 39 -8.73 5.76 -2.82
C ILE A 39 -8.30 5.54 -1.37
N LYS A 40 -8.67 4.39 -0.80
CA LYS A 40 -8.27 4.01 0.55
C LYS A 40 -6.79 3.60 0.58
N VAL A 41 -6.08 3.99 1.63
CA VAL A 41 -4.73 3.48 1.92
C VAL A 41 -4.89 2.18 2.70
N GLY A 42 -4.46 1.06 2.11
CA GLY A 42 -4.64 -0.30 2.63
C GLY A 42 -3.61 -0.72 3.70
N GLY A 43 -2.79 0.20 4.18
CA GLY A 43 -1.75 -0.05 5.18
C GLY A 43 -0.36 -0.23 4.58
N THR A 44 0.53 -0.86 5.36
CA THR A 44 1.93 -1.06 4.99
C THR A 44 2.19 -2.48 4.52
N LEU A 45 2.83 -2.62 3.36
CA LEU A 45 3.40 -3.87 2.88
C LEU A 45 4.91 -3.88 3.11
N TYR A 46 5.42 -5.08 3.37
CA TYR A 46 6.85 -5.34 3.48
C TYR A 46 7.33 -5.99 2.18
N SER A 47 8.34 -5.38 1.55
CA SER A 47 8.94 -5.80 0.29
C SER A 47 10.41 -6.17 0.48
N ASP A 48 11.28 -5.17 0.56
CA ASP A 48 12.74 -5.34 0.55
C ASP A 48 13.34 -5.65 1.94
N ALA A 49 12.56 -5.49 3.01
CA ALA A 49 13.02 -5.71 4.37
C ALA A 49 11.94 -6.30 5.27
N LEU A 50 12.34 -7.24 6.11
CA LEU A 50 11.56 -7.73 7.24
C LEU A 50 11.38 -6.63 8.28
N SER A 51 10.36 -6.76 9.14
CA SER A 51 10.27 -5.92 10.32
C SER A 51 11.34 -6.30 11.35
N GLY A 52 11.53 -5.45 12.36
CA GLY A 52 12.25 -5.85 13.58
C GLY A 52 11.59 -7.07 14.25
N SER A 53 12.31 -7.69 15.18
CA SER A 53 11.88 -8.92 15.87
C SER A 53 10.52 -8.85 16.58
N GLY A 54 10.10 -7.65 16.99
CA GLY A 54 8.76 -7.41 17.58
C GLY A 54 7.68 -6.94 16.60
N GLY A 55 7.98 -6.88 15.31
CA GLY A 55 7.05 -6.41 14.28
C GLY A 55 6.25 -7.54 13.61
N PRO A 56 5.26 -7.19 12.79
CA PRO A 56 4.32 -8.14 12.18
C PRO A 56 4.91 -8.97 11.03
N ALA A 57 6.17 -8.74 10.65
CA ALA A 57 6.84 -9.33 9.50
C ALA A 57 8.29 -9.71 9.83
N SER A 58 8.54 -10.31 10.99
CA SER A 58 9.89 -10.62 11.49
C SER A 58 10.53 -11.83 10.81
N THR A 59 9.73 -12.66 10.12
CA THR A 59 10.20 -13.73 9.24
C THR A 59 9.57 -13.58 7.85
N TYR A 60 10.13 -14.28 6.85
CA TYR A 60 9.56 -14.27 5.50
C TYR A 60 8.10 -14.77 5.47
N ILE A 61 7.77 -15.79 6.25
CA ILE A 61 6.40 -16.31 6.31
C ILE A 61 5.46 -15.30 6.96
N ASP A 62 5.88 -14.66 8.05
CA ASP A 62 5.09 -13.62 8.71
C ASP A 62 4.89 -12.41 7.78
N MET A 63 5.92 -12.04 7.03
CA MET A 63 5.85 -11.00 6.00
C MET A 63 4.76 -11.31 4.96
N MET A 64 4.76 -12.52 4.41
CA MET A 64 3.76 -12.95 3.44
C MET A 64 2.35 -12.99 4.04
N HIS A 65 2.20 -13.53 5.25
CA HIS A 65 0.91 -13.54 5.95
C HIS A 65 0.38 -12.14 6.24
N ASN A 66 1.24 -11.22 6.70
CA ASN A 66 0.88 -9.83 6.93
C ASN A 66 0.41 -9.18 5.61
N ASN A 67 1.21 -9.29 4.55
CA ASN A 67 0.90 -8.69 3.26
C ASN A 67 -0.44 -9.20 2.69
N ILE A 68 -0.66 -10.51 2.73
CA ILE A 68 -1.92 -11.12 2.26
C ILE A 68 -3.10 -10.64 3.11
N THR A 69 -2.93 -10.49 4.42
CA THR A 69 -3.97 -9.99 5.32
C THR A 69 -4.37 -8.55 4.99
N GLN A 70 -3.38 -7.67 4.76
CA GLN A 70 -3.64 -6.28 4.36
C GLN A 70 -4.35 -6.20 3.00
N ILE A 71 -3.86 -6.96 2.00
CA ILE A 71 -4.46 -7.00 0.65
C ILE A 71 -5.89 -7.50 0.71
N LYS A 72 -6.13 -8.62 1.40
CA LYS A 72 -7.47 -9.18 1.57
C LYS A 72 -8.41 -8.20 2.27
N GLY A 73 -7.95 -7.56 3.36
CA GLY A 73 -8.74 -6.59 4.10
C GLY A 73 -9.14 -5.40 3.24
N ALA A 74 -8.22 -4.90 2.42
CA ALA A 74 -8.47 -3.78 1.52
C ALA A 74 -9.48 -4.11 0.41
N ILE A 75 -9.36 -5.29 -0.22
CA ILE A 75 -10.25 -5.73 -1.32
C ILE A 75 -11.66 -6.06 -0.80
N LEU A 76 -11.78 -6.66 0.38
CA LEU A 76 -13.10 -7.06 0.91
C LEU A 76 -13.81 -5.93 1.68
N GLY A 77 -13.07 -4.92 2.14
CA GLY A 77 -13.60 -3.74 2.83
C GLY A 77 -13.77 -2.51 1.93
N SER A 78 -13.54 -2.63 0.61
CA SER A 78 -13.77 -1.57 -0.38
C SER A 78 -15.23 -1.49 -0.80
#